data_AF-D0MKU3-F1
#
_entry.id   AF-D0MKU3-F1
#
_cell.length_a   1.000
_cell.length_b   1.000
_cell.length_c   1.000
_cell.angle_alpha   90.00
_cell.angle_beta   90.00
_cell.angle_gamma   90.00
#
_symmetry.space_group_name_H-M   'P 1'
#
loop_
_entity.id
_entity.type
_entity.pdbx_description
1 polymer ?
#
loop_
_entity_poly.entity_id
_entity_poly.type
_entity_poly.pdbx_seq_one_letter_code
_entity_poly.pdbx_strand_id
1 'polypeptide(L)'
;MVRARVRAHLEALQARFPELLGSCEIREFPGADYAWRIFVPKSVWAEVVRCLVEDIDYDNFKAATARRQGPEGRAYVEALHVVWSTMLGLQRQQP
;
A
#
# COMPACT_ATOMS: atom_id res chain seq x y z
N MET A 1 8.75 6.46 -8.82
CA MET A 1 7.33 6.85 -8.67
C MET A 1 6.64 5.77 -7.86
N VAL A 2 5.96 6.17 -6.79
CA VAL A 2 5.12 5.27 -5.98
C VAL A 2 3.67 5.66 -6.24
N ARG A 3 2.79 4.66 -6.41
CA ARG A 3 1.38 4.85 -6.78
C ARG A 3 0.46 4.27 -5.71
N ALA A 4 -0.65 4.94 -5.42
CA ALA A 4 -1.67 4.46 -4.50
C ALA A 4 -3.09 4.78 -4.99
N ARG A 5 -4.04 3.91 -4.62
CA ARG A 5 -5.48 4.14 -4.84
C ARG A 5 -6.08 5.02 -3.74
N VAL A 6 -5.53 4.92 -2.53
CA VAL A 6 -5.98 5.63 -1.33
C VAL A 6 -4.89 6.63 -0.95
N ARG A 7 -5.23 7.92 -0.87
CA ARG A 7 -4.30 9.01 -0.54
C ARG A 7 -3.59 8.77 0.79
N ALA A 8 -4.36 8.35 1.80
CA ALA A 8 -3.89 8.06 3.15
C ALA A 8 -2.75 7.02 3.20
N HIS A 9 -2.65 6.11 2.22
CA HIS A 9 -1.52 5.18 2.17
C HIS A 9 -0.19 5.87 1.87
N LEU A 10 -0.19 6.91 1.03
CA LEU A 10 1.00 7.71 0.77
C LEU A 10 1.31 8.64 1.95
N GLU A 11 0.28 9.19 2.61
CA GLU A 11 0.46 10.00 3.82
C GLU A 11 1.08 9.19 4.96
N ALA A 12 0.58 7.98 5.20
CA ALA A 12 1.15 7.07 6.21
C ALA A 12 2.60 6.68 5.86
N LEU A 13 2.90 6.49 4.58
CA LEU A 13 4.26 6.22 4.11
C LEU A 13 5.20 7.41 4.35
N GLN A 14 4.73 8.64 4.11
CA GLN A 14 5.49 9.86 4.41
C GLN A 14 5.70 10.07 5.90
N ALA A 15 4.66 9.86 6.71
CA ALA A 15 4.73 9.96 8.16
C ALA A 15 5.73 8.95 8.76
N ARG A 16 5.87 7.77 8.16
CA ARG A 16 6.84 6.76 8.57
C ARG A 16 8.28 7.11 8.21
N PHE A 17 8.49 7.81 7.09
CA PHE A 17 9.83 8.18 6.60
C PHE A 17 9.92 9.69 6.30
N PRO A 18 9.76 10.56 7.33
CA PRO A 18 9.68 12.00 7.12
C PRO A 18 10.96 12.57 6.49
N GLU A 19 12.13 12.06 6.89
CA GLU A 19 13.43 12.50 6.35
C GLU A 19 13.66 12.11 4.89
N LEU A 20 13.05 11.01 4.44
CA LEU A 20 13.22 10.50 3.07
C LEU A 20 12.11 10.98 2.12
N LEU A 21 10.89 11.13 2.63
CA LEU A 21 9.67 11.30 1.82
C LEU A 21 8.84 12.54 2.19
N GLY A 22 9.13 13.22 3.31
CA GLY A 22 8.30 14.32 3.82
C GLY A 22 8.20 15.52 2.88
N SER A 23 9.21 15.74 2.04
CA SER A 23 9.22 16.80 1.02
C SER A 23 8.57 16.39 -0.32
N CYS A 24 8.20 15.12 -0.48
CA CYS A 24 7.58 14.66 -1.73
C CYS A 24 6.13 15.13 -1.80
N GLU A 25 5.74 15.79 -2.87
CA GLU A 25 4.34 16.19 -3.06
C GLU A 25 3.48 14.96 -3.44
N ILE A 26 2.39 14.72 -2.70
CA ILE A 26 1.34 13.78 -3.14
C ILE A 26 0.49 14.48 -4.20
N ARG A 27 0.57 13.99 -5.43
CA ARG A 27 -0.18 14.51 -6.58
C ARG A 27 -1.38 13.63 -6.90
N GLU A 28 -2.49 14.28 -7.21
CA GLU A 28 -3.70 13.65 -7.73
C GLU A 28 -3.68 13.61 -9.26
N PHE A 29 -4.12 12.49 -9.82
CA PHE A 29 -4.32 12.28 -11.25
C PHE A 29 -5.70 11.66 -11.47
N PRO A 30 -6.76 12.48 -11.53
CA PRO A 30 -8.11 12.01 -11.74
C PRO A 30 -8.21 11.17 -13.03
N GLY A 31 -8.94 10.06 -12.96
CA GLY A 31 -9.14 9.15 -14.10
C GLY A 31 -8.01 8.14 -14.35
N ALA A 32 -6.92 8.17 -13.59
CA ALA A 32 -5.91 7.13 -13.66
C ALA A 32 -6.29 5.87 -12.87
N ASP A 33 -5.72 4.74 -13.27
CA ASP A 33 -5.82 3.46 -12.55
C ASP A 33 -5.42 3.58 -11.07
N TYR A 34 -4.41 4.40 -10.76
CA TYR A 34 -4.03 4.84 -9.42
C TYR A 34 -4.04 6.37 -9.38
N ALA A 35 -5.01 6.93 -8.67
CA ALA A 35 -5.23 8.38 -8.61
C ALA A 35 -4.12 9.14 -7.87
N TRP A 36 -3.38 8.51 -6.95
CA TRP A 36 -2.41 9.20 -6.11
C TRP A 36 -0.98 8.76 -6.39
N ARG A 37 -0.04 9.71 -6.45
CA ARG A 37 1.37 9.42 -6.74
C ARG A 37 2.30 10.34 -5.97
N ILE A 38 3.46 9.81 -5.59
CA ILE A 38 4.64 10.60 -5.21
C ILE A 38 5.80 10.30 -6.17
N PHE A 39 6.58 11.33 -6.48
CA PHE A 39 7.78 11.23 -7.30
C PHE A 39 9.00 11.26 -6.39
N VAL A 40 9.72 10.15 -6.36
CA VAL A 40 10.84 9.90 -5.44
C VAL A 40 12.04 9.44 -6.27
N PRO A 41 13.26 9.94 -5.98
CA PRO A 41 14.49 9.39 -6.57
C PRO A 41 14.62 7.88 -6.32
N LYS A 42 15.17 7.14 -7.28
CA LYS A 42 15.31 5.67 -7.16
C LYS A 42 16.16 5.26 -5.95
N SER A 43 17.21 6.01 -5.64
CA SER A 43 18.08 5.77 -4.48
C SER A 43 17.32 5.88 -3.17
N VAL A 44 16.57 6.97 -2.99
CA VAL A 44 15.71 7.20 -1.81
C VAL A 44 14.65 6.10 -1.70
N TRP A 45 14.01 5.73 -2.82
CA TRP A 45 13.02 4.65 -2.80
C TRP A 45 13.64 3.29 -2.44
N ALA A 46 14.85 2.99 -2.90
CA ALA A 46 15.55 1.75 -2.55
C ALA A 46 15.80 1.67 -1.04
N GLU A 47 16.19 2.77 -0.40
CA GLU A 47 16.37 2.84 1.05
C GLU A 47 15.06 2.61 1.81
N VAL A 48 13.97 3.26 1.38
CA VAL A 48 12.64 3.04 1.96
C VAL A 48 12.21 1.58 1.84
N VAL A 49 12.40 0.96 0.68
CA VAL A 49 12.07 -0.47 0.47
C VAL A 49 12.90 -1.37 1.35
N ARG A 50 14.20 -1.09 1.54
CA ARG A 50 15.06 -1.84 2.46
C ARG A 50 14.46 -1.88 3.87
N CYS A 51 14.14 -0.71 4.43
CA CYS A 51 13.51 -0.62 5.76
C CYS A 51 12.17 -1.34 5.81
N LEU A 52 11.32 -1.17 4.78
CA LEU A 52 10.01 -1.83 4.73
C LEU A 52 10.10 -3.35 4.71
N VAL A 53 11.12 -3.92 4.06
CA VAL A 53 11.35 -5.37 4.00
C VAL A 53 11.82 -5.91 5.35
N GLU A 54 12.72 -5.19 6.03
CA GLU A 54 13.21 -5.54 7.37
C GLU A 54 12.07 -5.55 8.41
N ASP A 55 11.04 -4.72 8.21
CA ASP A 55 9.89 -4.60 9.10
C ASP A 55 8.74 -5.59 8.80
N ILE A 56 8.91 -6.54 7.86
CA ILE A 56 7.89 -7.55 7.58
C ILE A 56 7.94 -8.64 8.66
N ASP A 57 6.97 -8.58 9.56
CA ASP A 57 6.83 -9.43 10.75
C ASP A 57 5.50 -10.22 10.78
N TYR A 58 4.83 -10.35 9.63
CA TYR A 58 3.48 -10.94 9.55
C TYR A 58 3.41 -12.10 8.57
N ASP A 59 2.68 -13.15 8.96
CA ASP A 59 2.45 -14.32 8.10
C ASP A 59 1.35 -14.08 7.05
N ASN A 60 0.42 -13.17 7.34
CA ASN A 60 -0.73 -12.87 6.47
C ASN A 60 -0.98 -11.37 6.36
N PHE A 61 -0.79 -10.84 5.15
CA PHE A 61 -0.94 -9.41 4.87
C PHE A 61 -2.33 -8.87 5.20
N LYS A 62 -3.41 -9.59 4.84
CA LYS A 62 -4.79 -9.10 5.06
C LYS A 62 -5.12 -9.01 6.54
N ALA A 63 -4.75 -10.02 7.32
CA ALA A 63 -4.92 -10.01 8.76
C ALA A 63 -4.08 -8.88 9.41
N ALA A 64 -2.85 -8.68 8.95
CA ALA A 64 -1.99 -7.61 9.43
C ALA A 64 -2.56 -6.21 9.11
N THR A 65 -3.08 -6.01 7.90
CA THR A 65 -3.76 -4.77 7.49
C THR A 65 -4.99 -4.50 8.35
N ALA A 66 -5.83 -5.52 8.59
CA ALA A 66 -7.01 -5.39 9.45
C ALA A 66 -6.66 -4.97 10.89
N ARG A 67 -5.55 -5.49 11.44
CA ARG A 67 -5.06 -5.10 12.77
C ARG A 67 -4.49 -3.68 12.80
N ARG A 68 -3.74 -3.28 11.77
CA ARG A 68 -2.96 -2.03 11.77
C ARG A 68 -3.74 -0.79 11.32
N GLN A 69 -4.67 -0.93 10.39
CA GLN A 69 -5.41 0.23 9.85
C GLN A 69 -6.67 0.59 10.64
N GLY A 70 -7.12 -0.28 11.56
CA GLY A 70 -8.29 -0.01 12.39
C GLY A 70 -9.57 0.26 11.57
N PRO A 71 -10.55 1.01 12.13
CA PRO A 71 -11.83 1.28 11.47
C PRO A 71 -11.71 2.03 10.14
N GLU A 72 -10.77 2.96 10.02
CA GLU A 72 -10.56 3.79 8.81
C GLU A 72 -10.09 2.95 7.61
N GLY A 73 -9.39 1.84 7.85
CA GLY A 73 -8.97 0.89 6.82
C GLY A 73 -10.01 -0.15 6.42
N ARG A 74 -11.22 -0.13 7.00
CA ARG A 74 -12.21 -1.21 6.81
C ARG A 74 -12.53 -1.45 5.33
N ALA A 75 -12.83 -0.39 4.58
CA ALA A 75 -13.16 -0.51 3.16
C ALA A 75 -12.01 -1.12 2.34
N TYR A 76 -10.76 -0.79 2.70
CA TYR A 76 -9.58 -1.39 2.05
C TYR A 76 -9.44 -2.88 2.39
N VAL A 77 -9.63 -3.25 3.66
CA VAL A 77 -9.62 -4.64 4.11
C VAL A 77 -10.70 -5.47 3.42
N GLU A 78 -11.93 -4.96 3.32
CA GLU A 78 -13.03 -5.60 2.61
C GLU A 78 -12.68 -5.84 1.13
N ALA A 79 -12.11 -4.84 0.45
CA ALA A 79 -11.66 -4.99 -0.93
C ALA A 79 -10.58 -6.09 -1.07
N LEU A 80 -9.64 -6.20 -0.11
CA LEU A 80 -8.65 -7.27 -0.09
C LEU A 80 -9.30 -8.66 0.08
N HIS A 81 -10.37 -8.77 0.86
CA HIS A 81 -11.12 -10.01 1.01
C HIS A 81 -11.86 -10.41 -0.27
N VAL A 82 -12.46 -9.45 -0.97
CA VAL A 82 -13.10 -9.67 -2.27
C VAL A 82 -12.08 -10.19 -3.28
N VAL A 83 -10.96 -9.50 -3.46
CA VAL A 83 -9.89 -9.94 -4.39
C VAL A 83 -9.41 -11.35 -4.05
N TRP A 84 -9.17 -11.63 -2.77
CA TRP A 84 -8.77 -12.98 -2.35
C TRP A 84 -9.81 -14.03 -2.69
N SER A 85 -11.11 -13.76 -2.48
CA SER A 85 -12.17 -14.71 -2.81
C SER A 85 -12.25 -14.99 -4.31
N THR A 86 -12.06 -13.96 -5.14
CA THR A 86 -11.98 -14.09 -6.61
C THR A 86 -10.80 -14.98 -7.01
N MET A 87 -9.61 -14.74 -6.45
CA MET A 87 -8.41 -15.54 -6.76
C MET A 87 -8.49 -16.96 -6.21
N LEU A 88 -9.15 -17.17 -5.06
CA LEU A 88 -9.41 -18.50 -4.52
C LEU A 88 -10.36 -19.29 -5.44
N GLY A 89 -11.36 -18.63 -6.01
CA GLY A 89 -12.23 -19.21 -7.03
C GLY A 89 -11.44 -19.71 -8.24
N LEU A 90 -10.51 -18.91 -8.75
CA LEU A 90 -9.60 -19.29 -9.83
C LEU A 90 -8.73 -20.49 -9.44
N GLN A 91 -8.13 -20.50 -8.25
CA GLN A 91 -7.29 -21.59 -7.78
C GLN A 91 -8.06 -22.92 -7.69
N ARG A 92 -9.31 -22.90 -7.21
CA ARG A 92 -10.15 -24.11 -7.09
C ARG A 92 -10.58 -24.69 -8.43
N GLN A 93 -10.48 -23.92 -9.50
CA GLN A 93 -10.74 -24.37 -10.87
C GLN A 93 -9.49 -24.97 -11.53
N GLN A 94 -8.33 -24.94 -10.86
CA GLN A 94 -7.15 -25.65 -11.35
C GLN A 94 -7.34 -27.16 -11.18
N PRO A 95 -6.93 -27.97 -12.17
CA PRO A 95 -7.11 -29.43 -12.17
C PRO A 95 -6.33 -30.14 -11.07
#